data_AF-A0AAU9CLM0-F1
#
_entry.id   AF-A0AAU9CLM0-F1
#
_cell.length_a   1.000
_cell.length_b   1.000
_cell.length_c   1.000
_cell.angle_alpha   90.00
_cell.angle_beta   90.00
_cell.angle_gamma   90.00
#
_symmetry.space_group_name_H-M   'P 1'
#
loop_
_entity.id
_entity.type
_entity.pdbx_description
1 polymer ?
#
loop_
_entity_poly.entity_id
_entity_poly.type
_entity_poly.pdbx_seq_one_letter_code
_entity_poly.pdbx_strand_id
1 'polypeptide(L)'
;MSESEVSGSDIFLKNSVVFHSGKKYLVKARSGRGKSSLLNFIYGTNSNYNGKIIFENEVIGSTNFHFRKNRISYIFQDLKLFDQLSVFENIELKNRITNEKSAEEIDSLIKAVQLNGKRDQNLGSLSLGQKQRVAIIRALCQPFDFLLLDEPFSHLDPENIRILTEIINLEIKKRNAGLILTSLHDEYFFEYDHTLHL
;
A
#
# COMPACT_ATOMS: atom_id res chain seq x y z
N MET A 1 1.59 -13.72 -20.41
CA MET A 1 1.67 -12.49 -21.23
C MET A 1 2.58 -12.81 -22.39
N SER A 2 2.22 -12.47 -23.63
CA SER A 2 3.13 -12.66 -24.76
C SER A 2 4.25 -11.61 -24.73
N GLU A 3 5.44 -11.92 -25.24
CA GLU A 3 6.59 -10.99 -25.27
C GLU A 3 6.26 -9.65 -25.93
N SER A 4 5.38 -9.66 -26.94
CA SER A 4 4.90 -8.46 -27.64
C SER A 4 4.16 -7.49 -26.73
N GLU A 5 3.38 -8.00 -25.77
CA GLU A 5 2.61 -7.17 -24.83
C GLU A 5 3.47 -6.57 -23.72
N VAL A 6 4.58 -7.23 -23.37
CA VAL A 6 5.50 -6.75 -22.32
C VAL A 6 6.45 -5.68 -22.84
N SER A 7 6.74 -5.64 -24.16
CA SER A 7 7.67 -4.66 -24.74
C SER A 7 7.23 -3.19 -24.60
N GLY A 8 5.92 -2.95 -24.49
CA GLY A 8 5.32 -1.63 -24.29
C GLY A 8 5.18 -1.19 -22.82
N SER A 9 5.54 -2.05 -21.86
CA SER A 9 5.52 -1.68 -20.44
C SER A 9 6.58 -0.64 -20.14
N ASP A 10 6.30 0.32 -19.27
CA ASP A 10 7.28 1.27 -18.73
C ASP A 10 8.18 0.65 -17.65
N ILE A 11 7.86 -0.57 -17.20
CA ILE A 11 8.52 -1.21 -16.07
C ILE A 11 9.14 -2.56 -16.45
N PHE A 12 8.34 -3.47 -17.01
CA PHE A 12 8.84 -4.79 -17.35
C PHE A 12 9.76 -4.73 -18.57
N LEU A 13 10.80 -5.58 -18.56
CA LEU A 13 11.85 -5.65 -19.60
C LEU A 13 12.66 -4.36 -19.80
N LYS A 14 12.60 -3.41 -18.85
CA LYS A 14 13.52 -2.26 -18.81
C LYS A 14 14.79 -2.62 -18.07
N ASN A 15 15.90 -2.00 -18.50
CA ASN A 15 17.21 -2.19 -17.88
C ASN A 15 17.22 -1.77 -16.40
N SER A 16 16.51 -0.68 -16.09
CA SER A 16 16.37 -0.16 -14.72
C SER A 16 15.14 0.73 -14.62
N VAL A 17 14.46 0.67 -13.48
CA VAL A 17 13.37 1.58 -13.09
C VAL A 17 13.70 2.07 -11.68
N VAL A 18 13.58 3.38 -11.46
CA VAL A 18 13.95 4.01 -10.20
C VAL A 18 12.75 4.76 -9.64
N PHE A 19 12.42 4.47 -8.39
CA PHE A 19 11.42 5.18 -7.61
C PHE A 19 12.13 6.03 -6.56
N HIS A 20 11.76 7.30 -6.46
CA HIS A 20 12.37 8.25 -5.54
C HIS A 20 11.47 8.50 -4.32
N SER A 21 12.07 8.63 -3.14
CA SER A 21 11.35 9.07 -1.94
C SER A 21 10.71 10.44 -2.16
N GLY A 22 9.57 10.68 -1.51
CA GLY A 22 8.79 11.90 -1.66
C GLY A 22 8.05 12.05 -3.00
N LYS A 23 8.19 11.07 -3.92
CA LYS A 23 7.49 11.05 -5.21
C LYS A 23 6.32 10.08 -5.21
N LYS A 24 5.25 10.45 -5.91
CA LYS A 24 4.02 9.68 -6.07
C LYS A 24 3.95 9.10 -7.48
N TYR A 25 3.83 7.78 -7.57
CA TYR A 25 3.78 7.02 -8.81
C TYR A 25 2.44 6.31 -8.95
N LEU A 26 1.80 6.50 -10.10
CA LEU A 26 0.62 5.75 -10.51
C LEU A 26 1.03 4.68 -11.54
N VAL A 27 0.78 3.42 -11.23
CA VAL A 27 1.00 2.28 -12.13
C VAL A 27 -0.35 1.85 -12.71
N LYS A 28 -0.58 2.20 -13.98
CA LYS A 28 -1.82 1.90 -14.71
C LYS A 28 -1.67 0.62 -15.52
N ALA A 29 -2.63 -0.28 -15.35
CA ALA A 29 -2.73 -1.45 -16.22
C ALA A 29 -4.08 -2.14 -16.11
N ARG A 30 -4.52 -2.80 -17.19
CA ARG A 30 -5.67 -3.70 -17.17
C ARG A 30 -5.45 -4.86 -16.18
N SER A 31 -6.53 -5.54 -15.80
CA SER A 31 -6.43 -6.73 -14.95
C SER A 31 -5.55 -7.80 -15.60
N GLY A 32 -4.75 -8.51 -14.80
CA GLY A 32 -3.83 -9.55 -15.27
C GLY A 32 -2.52 -9.06 -15.92
N ARG A 33 -2.25 -7.75 -15.95
CA ARG A 33 -1.01 -7.16 -16.52
C ARG A 33 0.17 -7.08 -15.54
N GLY A 34 0.07 -7.67 -14.36
CA GLY A 34 1.19 -7.76 -13.41
C GLY A 34 1.33 -6.62 -12.40
N LYS A 35 0.29 -5.80 -12.18
CA LYS A 35 0.29 -4.74 -11.13
C LYS A 35 0.64 -5.27 -9.74
N SER A 36 -0.12 -6.27 -9.27
CA SER A 36 0.14 -6.93 -7.99
C SER A 36 1.47 -7.66 -7.99
N SER A 37 1.88 -8.24 -9.13
CA SER A 37 3.19 -8.90 -9.26
C SER A 37 4.33 -7.92 -9.02
N LEU A 38 4.28 -6.73 -9.63
CA LEU A 38 5.26 -5.67 -9.42
C LEU A 38 5.37 -5.32 -7.92
N LEU A 39 4.26 -5.03 -7.26
CA LEU A 39 4.28 -4.68 -5.83
C LEU A 39 4.78 -5.84 -4.95
N ASN A 40 4.41 -7.08 -5.28
CA ASN A 40 4.89 -8.27 -4.58
C ASN A 40 6.40 -8.52 -4.79
N PHE A 41 6.95 -8.19 -5.95
CA PHE A 41 8.39 -8.22 -6.19
C PHE A 41 9.08 -7.17 -5.31
N ILE A 42 8.63 -5.91 -5.36
CA ILE A 42 9.18 -4.80 -4.55
C ILE A 42 9.12 -5.12 -3.06
N TYR A 43 8.00 -5.65 -2.57
CA TYR A 43 7.82 -6.03 -1.18
C TYR A 43 8.57 -7.33 -0.79
N GLY A 44 9.00 -8.13 -1.76
CA GLY A 44 9.74 -9.38 -1.56
C GLY A 44 8.88 -10.59 -1.16
N THR A 45 7.56 -10.55 -1.36
CA THR A 45 6.67 -11.72 -1.17
C THR A 45 6.73 -12.71 -2.33
N ASN A 46 7.22 -12.29 -3.49
CA ASN A 46 7.47 -13.14 -4.65
C ASN A 46 8.93 -13.05 -5.06
N SER A 47 9.63 -14.19 -5.10
CA SER A 47 11.04 -14.29 -5.52
C SER A 47 11.22 -14.71 -6.98
N ASN A 48 10.13 -14.95 -7.72
CA ASN A 48 10.16 -15.36 -9.12
C ASN A 48 10.36 -14.14 -10.04
N TYR A 49 11.43 -13.39 -9.80
CA TYR A 49 11.85 -12.23 -10.58
C TYR A 49 13.33 -12.37 -10.97
N ASN A 50 13.59 -12.32 -12.26
CA ASN A 50 14.96 -12.29 -12.79
C ASN A 50 15.44 -10.84 -12.85
N GLY A 51 16.19 -10.44 -11.83
CA GLY A 51 16.73 -9.09 -11.69
C GLY A 51 17.15 -8.83 -10.24
N LYS A 52 17.37 -7.56 -9.90
CA LYS A 52 17.69 -7.12 -8.54
C LYS A 52 16.80 -5.95 -8.16
N ILE A 53 16.27 -5.98 -6.95
CA ILE A 53 15.61 -4.82 -6.33
C ILE A 53 16.59 -4.27 -5.32
N ILE A 54 16.88 -2.98 -5.40
CA ILE A 54 17.90 -2.31 -4.60
C ILE A 54 17.24 -1.18 -3.82
N PHE A 55 17.51 -1.10 -2.52
CA PHE A 55 17.09 -0.01 -1.65
C PHE A 55 18.28 0.48 -0.83
N GLU A 56 18.58 1.78 -0.85
CA GLU A 56 19.74 2.38 -0.16
C GLU A 56 21.07 1.62 -0.38
N ASN A 57 21.26 1.07 -1.60
CA ASN A 57 22.39 0.23 -2.04
C ASN A 57 22.40 -1.23 -1.56
N GLU A 58 21.37 -1.68 -0.85
CA GLU A 58 21.21 -3.09 -0.47
C GLU A 58 20.28 -3.82 -1.43
N VAL A 59 20.66 -5.03 -1.85
CA VAL A 59 19.75 -5.90 -2.60
C VAL A 59 18.70 -6.45 -1.65
N ILE A 60 17.45 -6.06 -1.87
CA ILE A 60 16.30 -6.53 -1.10
C ILE A 60 15.78 -7.81 -1.74
N GLY A 61 15.68 -8.87 -0.93
CA GLY A 61 15.13 -10.17 -1.31
C GLY A 61 14.05 -10.65 -0.35
N SER A 62 13.55 -11.86 -0.57
CA SER A 62 12.45 -12.45 0.20
C SER A 62 12.71 -12.59 1.70
N THR A 63 13.98 -12.65 2.11
CA THR A 63 14.41 -12.85 3.50
C THR A 63 14.53 -11.57 4.33
N ASN A 64 14.39 -10.38 3.74
CA ASN A 64 14.67 -9.13 4.46
C ASN A 64 13.46 -8.66 5.31
N PHE A 65 13.26 -9.31 6.46
CA PHE A 65 12.22 -8.94 7.44
C PHE A 65 12.40 -7.52 7.97
N HIS A 66 13.64 -7.08 8.22
CA HIS A 66 13.93 -5.72 8.70
C HIS A 66 13.45 -4.65 7.72
N PHE A 67 13.67 -4.86 6.42
CA PHE A 67 13.15 -3.98 5.38
C PHE A 67 11.62 -3.88 5.41
N ARG A 68 10.91 -5.01 5.42
CA ARG A 68 9.43 -5.03 5.49
C ARG A 68 8.86 -4.48 6.80
N LYS A 69 9.63 -4.53 7.88
CA LYS A 69 9.23 -4.01 9.18
C LYS A 69 9.34 -2.49 9.25
N ASN A 70 10.40 -1.90 8.67
CA ASN A 70 10.77 -0.51 8.96
C ASN A 70 10.77 0.42 7.73
N ARG A 71 10.85 -0.13 6.51
CA ARG A 71 11.16 0.64 5.29
C ARG A 71 10.03 0.64 4.27
N ILE A 72 9.20 -0.41 4.25
CA ILE A 72 8.13 -0.54 3.27
C ILE A 72 6.82 -1.01 3.90
N SER A 73 5.73 -0.28 3.62
CA SER A 73 4.37 -0.67 4.03
C SER A 73 3.55 -1.00 2.78
N TYR A 74 2.65 -1.98 2.90
CA TYR A 74 1.94 -2.53 1.75
C TYR A 74 0.49 -2.87 2.07
N ILE A 75 -0.42 -2.36 1.25
CA ILE A 75 -1.82 -2.78 1.18
C ILE A 75 -2.01 -3.74 0.01
N PHE A 76 -2.24 -5.01 0.34
CA PHE A 76 -2.54 -6.06 -0.64
C PHE A 76 -3.98 -5.92 -1.14
N GLN A 77 -4.23 -6.35 -2.38
CA GLN A 77 -5.57 -6.37 -2.97
C GLN A 77 -6.57 -7.20 -2.15
N ASP A 78 -6.13 -8.33 -1.57
CA ASP A 78 -6.94 -9.19 -0.69
C ASP A 78 -6.89 -8.76 0.80
N LEU A 79 -6.36 -7.56 1.08
CA LEU A 79 -6.25 -6.86 2.36
C LEU A 79 -5.43 -7.56 3.44
N LYS A 80 -5.29 -8.90 3.43
CA LYS A 80 -4.58 -9.71 4.43
C LYS A 80 -4.99 -9.36 5.87
N LEU A 81 -6.29 -9.20 6.11
CA LEU A 81 -6.86 -8.91 7.43
C LEU A 81 -7.32 -10.20 8.12
N PHE A 82 -7.50 -10.12 9.44
CA PHE A 82 -7.95 -11.23 10.28
C PHE A 82 -9.38 -10.96 10.76
N ASP A 83 -10.34 -11.69 10.22
CA ASP A 83 -11.77 -11.46 10.44
C ASP A 83 -12.24 -11.69 11.88
N GLN A 84 -11.53 -12.56 12.61
CA GLN A 84 -11.79 -12.88 14.01
C GLN A 84 -11.25 -11.84 14.99
N LEU A 85 -10.40 -10.92 14.53
CA LEU A 85 -9.85 -9.85 15.34
C LEU A 85 -10.67 -8.57 15.14
N SER A 86 -10.68 -7.71 16.15
CA SER A 86 -11.29 -6.39 16.09
C SER A 86 -10.55 -5.45 15.14
N VAL A 87 -11.16 -4.29 14.86
CA VAL A 87 -10.52 -3.19 14.11
C VAL A 87 -9.21 -2.79 14.74
N PHE A 88 -9.22 -2.53 16.05
CA PHE A 88 -8.02 -2.11 16.77
C PHE A 88 -6.95 -3.19 16.76
N GLU A 89 -7.30 -4.45 17.07
CA GLU A 89 -6.33 -5.56 17.07
C GLU A 89 -5.69 -5.77 15.70
N ASN A 90 -6.45 -5.68 14.61
CA ASN A 90 -5.88 -5.78 13.26
C ASN A 90 -4.83 -4.70 12.99
N ILE A 91 -5.09 -3.46 13.40
CA ILE A 91 -4.17 -2.34 13.25
C ILE A 91 -2.95 -2.55 14.16
N GLU A 92 -3.17 -2.98 15.39
CA GLU A 92 -2.14 -3.14 16.42
C GLU A 92 -1.13 -4.26 16.07
N LEU A 93 -1.53 -5.31 15.36
CA LEU A 93 -0.65 -6.44 15.00
C LEU A 93 0.72 -6.01 14.47
N LYS A 94 0.75 -5.03 13.57
CA LYS A 94 2.01 -4.48 13.06
C LYS A 94 2.55 -3.37 13.97
N ASN A 95 1.69 -2.49 14.45
CA ASN A 95 2.10 -1.35 15.26
C ASN A 95 2.80 -1.78 16.56
N ARG A 96 2.41 -2.88 17.21
CA ARG A 96 3.07 -3.40 18.42
C ARG A 96 4.53 -3.81 18.19
N ILE A 97 4.90 -4.09 16.95
CA ILE A 97 6.26 -4.52 16.58
C ILE A 97 7.18 -3.31 16.39
N THR A 98 6.61 -2.14 16.07
CA THR A 98 7.34 -0.93 15.66
C THR A 98 7.13 0.25 16.61
N ASN A 99 6.04 0.24 17.38
CA ASN A 99 5.53 1.34 18.21
C ASN A 99 5.45 2.66 17.43
N GLU A 100 4.92 2.60 16.20
CA GLU A 100 4.92 3.73 15.27
C GLU A 100 3.88 4.79 15.64
N LYS A 101 2.72 4.36 16.14
CA LYS A 101 1.65 5.24 16.61
C LYS A 101 1.18 4.82 17.99
N SER A 102 0.83 5.80 18.81
CA SER A 102 0.13 5.60 20.07
C SER A 102 -1.29 5.06 19.85
N ALA A 103 -1.91 4.52 20.89
CA ALA A 103 -3.30 4.07 20.83
C ALA A 103 -4.25 5.23 20.51
N GLU A 104 -3.96 6.42 21.04
CA GLU A 104 -4.74 7.64 20.82
C GLU A 104 -4.67 8.12 19.37
N GLU A 105 -3.51 8.01 18.72
CA GLU A 105 -3.34 8.28 17.29
C GLU A 105 -4.11 7.27 16.43
N ILE A 106 -4.05 5.98 16.78
CA ILE A 106 -4.82 4.93 16.10
C ILE A 106 -6.32 5.21 16.22
N ASP A 107 -6.80 5.52 17.41
CA ASP A 107 -8.20 5.84 17.64
C ASP A 107 -8.61 7.08 16.83
N SER A 108 -7.76 8.10 16.77
CA SER A 108 -8.00 9.30 15.96
C SER A 108 -8.13 8.96 14.47
N LEU A 109 -7.30 8.06 13.94
CA LEU A 109 -7.40 7.58 12.57
C LEU A 109 -8.70 6.78 12.33
N ILE A 110 -9.08 5.89 13.26
CA ILE A 110 -10.35 5.13 13.19
C ILE A 110 -11.54 6.11 13.11
N LYS A 111 -11.53 7.17 13.92
CA LYS A 111 -12.56 8.21 13.88
C LYS A 111 -12.57 8.98 12.56
N ALA A 112 -11.38 9.37 12.08
CA ALA A 112 -11.21 10.14 10.84
C ALA A 112 -11.75 9.40 9.60
N VAL A 113 -11.58 8.07 9.55
CA VAL A 113 -12.13 7.25 8.46
C VAL A 113 -13.58 6.83 8.69
N GLN A 114 -14.31 7.50 9.58
CA GLN A 114 -15.73 7.24 9.87
C GLN A 114 -16.02 5.81 10.38
N LEU A 115 -15.11 5.22 11.16
CA LEU A 115 -15.30 3.93 11.86
C LEU A 115 -15.54 4.11 13.36
N ASN A 116 -16.05 5.28 13.77
CA ASN A 116 -16.44 5.59 15.14
C ASN A 116 -17.34 4.48 15.74
N GLY A 117 -17.04 4.04 16.96
CA GLY A 117 -17.79 2.99 17.64
C GLY A 117 -17.53 1.56 17.14
N LYS A 118 -16.68 1.37 16.12
CA LYS A 118 -16.33 0.05 15.57
C LYS A 118 -14.97 -0.47 16.02
N ARG A 119 -14.29 0.27 16.90
CA ARG A 119 -12.94 -0.02 17.39
C ARG A 119 -12.77 -1.49 17.82
N ASP A 120 -13.72 -1.97 18.64
CA ASP A 120 -13.68 -3.30 19.24
C ASP A 120 -14.55 -4.31 18.48
N GLN A 121 -15.10 -3.93 17.32
CA GLN A 121 -15.92 -4.79 16.49
C GLN A 121 -15.04 -5.70 15.62
N ASN A 122 -15.37 -7.00 15.58
CA ASN A 122 -14.68 -7.98 14.73
C ASN A 122 -14.83 -7.64 13.24
N LEU A 123 -13.73 -7.74 12.50
CA LEU A 123 -13.68 -7.43 11.07
C LEU A 123 -14.65 -8.28 10.24
N GLY A 124 -14.90 -9.53 10.63
CA GLY A 124 -15.82 -10.43 9.92
C GLY A 124 -17.24 -9.85 9.75
N SER A 125 -17.64 -8.90 10.59
CA SER A 125 -18.94 -8.23 10.53
C SER A 125 -18.95 -6.91 9.72
N LEU A 126 -17.79 -6.48 9.21
CA LEU A 126 -17.64 -5.23 8.47
C LEU A 126 -17.82 -5.43 6.96
N SER A 127 -18.32 -4.39 6.28
CA SER A 127 -18.36 -4.38 4.81
C SER A 127 -16.95 -4.33 4.22
N LEU A 128 -16.78 -4.74 2.96
CA LEU A 128 -15.48 -4.74 2.31
C LEU A 128 -14.84 -3.34 2.27
N GLY A 129 -15.61 -2.28 2.01
CA GLY A 129 -15.13 -0.90 2.09
C GLY A 129 -14.71 -0.46 3.50
N GLN A 130 -15.35 -0.99 4.55
CA GLN A 130 -14.88 -0.79 5.93
C GLN A 130 -13.57 -1.53 6.19
N LYS A 131 -13.45 -2.78 5.71
CA LYS A 131 -12.19 -3.54 5.78
C LYS A 131 -11.06 -2.83 5.03
N GLN A 132 -11.31 -2.24 3.86
CA GLN A 132 -10.32 -1.45 3.11
C GLN A 132 -9.80 -0.26 3.94
N ARG A 133 -10.70 0.49 4.59
CA ARG A 133 -10.32 1.58 5.50
C ARG A 133 -9.42 1.10 6.66
N VAL A 134 -9.74 -0.06 7.26
CA VAL A 134 -8.91 -0.68 8.30
C VAL A 134 -7.54 -1.08 7.76
N ALA A 135 -7.47 -1.68 6.56
CA ALA A 135 -6.20 -2.03 5.92
C ALA A 135 -5.31 -0.82 5.68
N ILE A 136 -5.90 0.31 5.28
CA ILE A 136 -5.20 1.58 5.11
C ILE A 136 -4.66 2.08 6.45
N ILE A 137 -5.47 2.16 7.51
CA ILE A 137 -4.97 2.58 8.82
C ILE A 137 -3.82 1.68 9.29
N ARG A 138 -3.97 0.36 9.17
CA ARG A 138 -2.93 -0.60 9.55
C ARG A 138 -1.62 -0.36 8.79
N ALA A 139 -1.69 -0.02 7.51
CA ALA A 139 -0.51 0.30 6.72
C ALA A 139 0.15 1.63 7.15
N LEU A 140 -0.64 2.61 7.59
CA LEU A 140 -0.15 3.90 8.09
C LEU A 140 0.41 3.84 9.52
N CYS A 141 0.09 2.79 10.28
CA CYS A 141 0.61 2.53 11.64
C CYS A 141 1.88 1.66 11.62
N GLN A 142 2.63 1.69 10.51
CA GLN A 142 3.93 1.04 10.36
C GLN A 142 4.94 2.10 9.89
N PRO A 143 6.22 2.06 10.29
CA PRO A 143 7.25 2.87 9.66
C PRO A 143 7.38 2.48 8.19
N PHE A 144 7.57 3.47 7.32
CA PHE A 144 7.83 3.27 5.90
C PHE A 144 8.49 4.48 5.27
N ASP A 145 9.42 4.21 4.35
CA ASP A 145 9.96 5.14 3.36
C ASP A 145 9.19 5.03 2.04
N PHE A 146 8.56 3.87 1.78
CA PHE A 146 7.65 3.65 0.66
C PHE A 146 6.35 3.01 1.10
N LEU A 147 5.24 3.57 0.62
CA LEU A 147 3.90 3.01 0.73
C LEU A 147 3.49 2.39 -0.62
N LEU A 148 3.18 1.10 -0.61
CA LEU A 148 2.66 0.37 -1.76
C LEU A 148 1.16 0.16 -1.60
N LEU A 149 0.37 0.53 -2.60
CA LEU A 149 -1.08 0.40 -2.58
C LEU A 149 -1.57 -0.39 -3.79
N ASP A 150 -2.09 -1.61 -3.58
CA ASP A 150 -2.65 -2.43 -4.65
C ASP A 150 -4.17 -2.26 -4.77
N GLU A 151 -4.62 -1.47 -5.75
CA GLU A 151 -6.04 -1.14 -5.97
C GLU A 151 -6.83 -0.80 -4.67
N PRO A 152 -6.32 0.12 -3.83
CA PRO A 152 -6.75 0.28 -2.43
C PRO A 152 -8.19 0.78 -2.26
N PHE A 153 -8.83 1.29 -3.31
CA PHE A 153 -10.08 2.05 -3.24
C PHE A 153 -11.23 1.45 -4.07
N SER A 154 -11.04 0.24 -4.60
CA SER A 154 -11.99 -0.42 -5.52
C SER A 154 -13.43 -0.59 -5.00
N HIS A 155 -13.66 -0.54 -3.67
CA HIS A 155 -14.98 -0.75 -3.05
C HIS A 155 -15.40 0.41 -2.15
N LEU A 156 -14.90 1.62 -2.44
CA LEU A 156 -15.20 2.84 -1.69
C LEU A 156 -16.02 3.83 -2.53
N ASP A 157 -16.92 4.54 -1.86
CA ASP A 157 -17.56 5.72 -2.43
C ASP A 157 -16.59 6.91 -2.51
N PRO A 158 -16.87 7.92 -3.38
CA PRO A 158 -15.98 9.06 -3.58
C PRO A 158 -15.64 9.85 -2.30
N GLU A 159 -16.56 9.93 -1.34
CA GLU A 159 -16.33 10.65 -0.08
C GLU A 159 -15.24 9.95 0.74
N ASN A 160 -15.35 8.64 0.91
CA ASN A 160 -14.35 7.84 1.63
C ASN A 160 -12.99 7.83 0.91
N ILE A 161 -12.98 7.82 -0.43
CA ILE A 161 -11.73 7.95 -1.20
C ILE A 161 -11.06 9.30 -0.90
N ARG A 162 -11.81 10.40 -0.88
CA ARG A 162 -11.28 11.74 -0.56
C ARG A 162 -10.67 11.78 0.85
N ILE A 163 -11.37 11.26 1.85
CA ILE A 163 -10.87 11.22 3.23
C ILE A 163 -9.56 10.43 3.32
N LEU A 164 -9.50 9.24 2.70
CA LEU A 164 -8.33 8.38 2.79
C LEU A 164 -7.14 8.94 2.03
N THR A 165 -7.37 9.52 0.85
CA THR A 165 -6.31 10.18 0.06
C THR A 165 -5.72 11.39 0.79
N GLU A 166 -6.54 12.19 1.47
CA GLU A 166 -6.08 13.29 2.34
C GLU A 166 -5.19 12.76 3.48
N ILE A 167 -5.65 11.74 4.21
CA ILE A 167 -4.88 11.12 5.30
C ILE A 167 -3.55 10.53 4.79
N ILE A 168 -3.58 9.80 3.68
CA ILE A 168 -2.39 9.23 3.06
C ILE A 168 -1.42 10.34 2.64
N ASN A 169 -1.90 11.40 1.98
CA ASN A 169 -1.07 12.54 1.56
C ASN A 169 -0.38 13.23 2.74
N LEU A 170 -1.10 13.43 3.84
CA LEU A 170 -0.51 13.99 5.06
C LEU A 170 0.61 13.10 5.61
N GLU A 171 0.37 11.79 5.67
CA GLU A 171 1.32 10.84 6.24
C GLU A 171 2.57 10.68 5.37
N ILE A 172 2.43 10.55 4.05
CA ILE A 172 3.58 10.48 3.13
C ILE A 172 4.40 11.77 3.16
N LYS A 173 3.73 12.94 3.23
CA LYS A 173 4.42 14.24 3.29
C LYS A 173 5.19 14.41 4.60
N LYS A 174 4.58 14.04 5.73
CA LYS A 174 5.24 14.06 7.06
C LYS A 174 6.54 13.25 7.07
N ARG A 175 6.58 12.14 6.33
CA ARG A 175 7.70 11.20 6.28
C ARG A 175 8.70 11.46 5.14
N ASN A 176 8.36 12.33 4.19
CA ASN A 176 9.02 12.39 2.88
C ASN A 176 9.05 11.01 2.18
N ALA A 177 7.98 10.22 2.34
CA ALA A 177 7.88 8.87 1.81
C ALA A 177 7.43 8.85 0.35
N GLY A 178 7.92 7.87 -0.42
CA GLY A 178 7.41 7.58 -1.76
C GLY A 178 6.09 6.80 -1.72
N LEU A 179 5.29 6.95 -2.78
CA LEU A 179 4.03 6.22 -2.96
C LEU A 179 4.04 5.51 -4.31
N ILE A 180 3.71 4.22 -4.33
CA ILE A 180 3.41 3.48 -5.55
C ILE A 180 2.00 2.94 -5.44
N LEU A 181 1.10 3.48 -6.26
CA LEU A 181 -0.31 3.09 -6.31
C LEU A 181 -0.58 2.37 -7.63
N THR A 182 -1.23 1.22 -7.59
CA THR A 182 -1.73 0.53 -8.80
C THR A 182 -3.21 0.82 -9.00
N SER A 183 -3.63 0.99 -10.26
CA SER A 183 -5.04 1.21 -10.59
C SER A 183 -5.40 0.70 -11.99
N LEU A 184 -6.68 0.39 -12.17
CA LEU A 184 -7.32 0.14 -13.47
C LEU A 184 -7.75 1.45 -14.16
N HIS A 185 -8.03 2.49 -13.37
CA HIS A 185 -8.64 3.74 -13.80
C HIS A 185 -7.81 4.94 -13.37
N ASP A 186 -8.08 6.06 -14.04
CA ASP A 186 -7.45 7.33 -13.74
C ASP A 186 -8.09 7.92 -12.48
N GLU A 187 -7.27 8.64 -11.72
CA GLU A 187 -7.73 9.67 -10.79
C GLU A 187 -8.41 9.17 -9.52
N TYR A 188 -7.55 8.72 -8.61
CA TYR A 188 -7.79 9.04 -7.20
C TYR A 188 -7.32 10.47 -6.94
N PHE A 189 -7.77 11.08 -5.83
CA PHE A 189 -7.46 12.46 -5.43
C PHE A 189 -5.99 12.66 -4.99
N PHE A 190 -5.04 12.17 -5.79
CA PHE A 190 -3.60 12.34 -5.65
C PHE A 190 -3.08 13.13 -6.85
N GLU A 191 -2.24 14.12 -6.57
CA GLU A 191 -1.33 14.67 -7.58
C GLU A 191 -0.14 13.72 -7.74
N TYR A 192 -0.06 13.00 -8.87
CA TYR A 192 1.04 12.08 -9.14
C TYR A 192 2.19 12.80 -9.83
N ASP A 193 3.43 12.53 -9.41
CA ASP A 193 4.62 13.01 -10.09
C ASP A 193 4.87 12.24 -11.40
N HIS A 194 4.50 10.95 -11.42
CA HIS A 194 4.71 10.06 -12.56
C HIS A 194 3.54 9.11 -12.74
N THR A 195 3.19 8.86 -14.01
CA THR A 195 2.28 7.77 -14.40
C THR A 195 3.05 6.79 -15.28
N LEU A 196 2.99 5.51 -14.94
CA LEU A 196 3.67 4.40 -15.61
C LEU A 196 2.63 3.38 -16.09
N HIS A 197 2.84 2.79 -17.25
CA HIS A 197 1.95 1.83 -17.87
C HIS A 197 2.56 0.42 -17.87
N LEU A 198 1.76 -0.62 -17.57
CA LEU A 198 2.13 -2.03 -17.73
C LEU A 198 1.43 -2.72 -18.89
#